data_AF-A0A3D1HJL7-F1
#
_entry.id   AF-A0A3D1HJL7-F1
#
_cell.length_a   1.000
_cell.length_b   1.000
_cell.length_c   1.000
_cell.angle_alpha   90.00
_cell.angle_beta   90.00
_cell.angle_gamma   90.00
#
_symmetry.space_group_name_H-M   'P 1'
#
loop_
_entity.id
_entity.type
_entity.pdbx_description
1 polymer ?
#
loop_
_entity_poly.entity_id
_entity_poly.type
_entity_poly.pdbx_seq_one_letter_code
_entity_poly.pdbx_strand_id
1 'polypeptide(L)'
;MIKITITHKNRDNKLMLSTKNFEQFLGRVKTGVSKDSVARLRESIAYGLSDIQNFKGMKTWQHVIPAAEYGKDTAGNLVFKASNGLLLLSFVDITDIDGVEGVKRSVMVLPSTFCALTSADGRGVEVLVKYTDSNGELPSDEAAAEQLHRIAFASAAAVYRSMVKATLLTSVPSMNADFLMTLDEMPYFNPKAAALKIDRNVRRQNLEMQPANAVTVNEASDDKQNGNKDSISQSIQHMMDFLNSKYEFRYNTVMKYTEYLEKNGWQIFRPVDPRMQKQMTLEVQLQDIRVSIKDVRNFLESNYIRNYFPVDDYLFKCSGQWDGEDHIRELARTVPTDNPYWENWFYTWFLGMVDQWRSYDMRTYGNSIVPLLISRQGYNKSTFCRRLIPQELQWGYTDNLVLSEKRQVLQAMSQFLLINLDEFNQISAKVQQGFLKNLVQLPNVKTKRPYGGHVEEFPRLASFIATSNIDDVLFDPSGNRRFLGVELTGPIDVSRRPNYTQLFAQALAALDRGEKGYFDIDETKRIMDWNMQYRVEQPAEQCFSETFCITDDESRGVYLTAASIFQELKQKYGAGMVGNSLLSFGRKLRNINGIKFRRMSKGTEYLVVRM
;
A
#
# COMPACT_ATOMS: atom_id res chain seq x y z
N MET A 1 34.57 -1.83 -8.07
CA MET A 1 34.80 -0.43 -7.62
C MET A 1 33.44 0.15 -7.28
N ILE A 2 33.26 0.70 -6.08
CA ILE A 2 31.94 1.16 -5.60
C ILE A 2 31.54 2.45 -6.31
N LYS A 3 30.30 2.50 -6.81
CA LYS A 3 29.73 3.63 -7.53
C LYS A 3 28.50 4.16 -6.79
N ILE A 4 28.59 5.38 -6.31
CA ILE A 4 27.54 6.05 -5.54
C ILE A 4 26.60 6.78 -6.49
N THR A 5 25.30 6.66 -6.22
CA THR A 5 24.26 7.40 -6.94
C THR A 5 24.03 8.73 -6.25
N ILE A 6 24.06 9.82 -7.02
CA ILE A 6 23.72 11.16 -6.56
C ILE A 6 22.51 11.64 -7.34
N THR A 7 21.43 11.96 -6.64
CA THR A 7 20.19 12.48 -7.21
C THR A 7 19.91 13.90 -6.75
N HIS A 8 19.15 14.67 -7.50
CA HIS A 8 18.56 15.96 -7.06
C HIS A 8 17.41 16.31 -7.99
N LYS A 9 16.51 17.21 -7.58
CA LYS A 9 15.57 17.84 -8.52
C LYS A 9 16.20 19.10 -9.11
N ASN A 10 16.02 19.35 -10.40
CA ASN A 10 16.38 20.63 -11.01
C ASN A 10 15.30 21.69 -10.71
N ARG A 11 15.45 22.92 -11.25
CA ARG A 11 14.47 24.00 -11.05
C ARG A 11 13.07 23.66 -11.58
N ASP A 12 13.00 22.79 -12.59
CA ASP A 12 11.77 22.34 -13.24
C ASP A 12 11.19 21.08 -12.60
N ASN A 13 11.57 20.76 -11.35
CA ASN A 13 11.15 19.55 -10.63
C ASN A 13 11.59 18.21 -11.23
N LYS A 14 12.36 18.19 -12.32
CA LYS A 14 12.86 16.96 -12.92
C LYS A 14 13.93 16.35 -12.04
N LEU A 15 13.75 15.07 -11.71
CA LEU A 15 14.82 14.29 -11.09
C LEU A 15 16.04 14.35 -12.00
N MET A 16 17.22 14.48 -11.45
CA MET A 16 18.53 14.44 -12.10
C MET A 16 19.33 13.36 -11.40
N LEU A 17 20.07 12.55 -12.17
CA LEU A 17 20.87 11.45 -11.63
C LEU A 17 22.27 11.53 -12.21
N SER A 18 23.25 11.31 -11.35
CA SER A 18 24.64 11.10 -11.74
C SER A 18 25.24 10.00 -10.88
N THR A 19 26.22 9.30 -11.44
CA THR A 19 26.95 8.25 -10.72
C THR A 19 28.41 8.67 -10.61
N LYS A 20 29.02 8.46 -9.44
CA LYS A 20 30.44 8.77 -9.20
C LYS A 20 31.11 7.61 -8.48
N ASN A 21 32.39 7.39 -8.79
CA ASN A 21 33.22 6.47 -8.03
C ASN A 21 33.35 7.01 -6.60
N PHE A 22 33.42 6.13 -5.60
CA PHE A 22 33.39 6.56 -4.19
C PHE A 22 34.47 7.59 -3.85
N GLU A 23 35.69 7.40 -4.36
CA GLU A 23 36.82 8.31 -4.12
C GLU A 23 36.60 9.68 -4.77
N GLN A 24 35.96 9.73 -5.94
CA GLN A 24 35.58 11.00 -6.59
C GLN A 24 34.47 11.72 -5.81
N PHE A 25 33.49 10.96 -5.29
CA PHE A 25 32.47 11.49 -4.39
C PHE A 25 33.10 12.09 -3.13
N LEU A 26 34.00 11.34 -2.47
CA LEU A 26 34.68 11.80 -1.26
C LEU A 26 35.56 13.03 -1.53
N GLY A 27 36.20 13.10 -2.69
CA GLY A 27 36.90 14.30 -3.14
C GLY A 27 35.99 15.53 -3.19
N ARG A 28 34.75 15.40 -3.66
CA ARG A 28 33.75 16.49 -3.67
C ARG A 28 33.27 16.88 -2.27
N VAL A 29 33.15 15.92 -1.36
CA VAL A 29 32.82 16.18 0.06
C VAL A 29 33.93 17.00 0.75
N LYS A 30 35.20 16.78 0.38
CA LYS A 30 36.35 17.54 0.92
C LYS A 30 36.57 18.91 0.27
N THR A 31 36.46 18.99 -1.07
CA THR A 31 36.89 20.16 -1.86
C THR A 31 35.74 21.10 -2.25
N GLY A 32 34.48 20.69 -2.04
CA GLY A 32 33.36 21.61 -1.87
C GLY A 32 32.71 22.17 -3.14
N VAL A 33 32.08 21.32 -3.96
CA VAL A 33 31.10 21.79 -4.98
C VAL A 33 29.86 22.44 -4.32
N SER A 34 29.59 22.11 -3.06
CA SER A 34 28.46 22.61 -2.25
C SER A 34 28.90 23.49 -1.08
N LYS A 35 30.17 23.92 -1.01
CA LYS A 35 30.76 24.61 0.16
C LYS A 35 29.92 25.80 0.64
N ASP A 36 29.59 26.71 -0.27
CA ASP A 36 28.82 27.92 0.05
C ASP A 36 27.37 27.64 0.42
N SER A 37 26.78 26.57 -0.12
CA SER A 37 25.42 26.17 0.20
C SER A 37 25.34 25.49 1.56
N VAL A 38 26.28 24.58 1.87
CA VAL A 38 26.39 23.91 3.17
C VAL A 38 26.70 24.92 4.28
N ALA A 39 27.60 25.87 4.04
CA ALA A 39 27.92 26.93 4.99
C ALA A 39 26.68 27.77 5.34
N ARG A 40 25.92 28.24 4.33
CA ARG A 40 24.67 28.99 4.54
C ARG A 40 23.59 28.17 5.25
N LEU A 41 23.51 26.87 4.97
CA LEU A 41 22.59 25.97 5.67
C LEU A 41 22.92 25.91 7.16
N ARG A 42 24.19 25.63 7.49
CA ARG A 42 24.66 25.56 8.89
C ARG A 42 24.48 26.88 9.63
N GLU A 43 24.74 28.00 8.96
CA GLU A 43 24.49 29.34 9.48
C GLU A 43 22.99 29.58 9.78
N SER A 44 22.10 29.21 8.85
CA SER A 44 20.66 29.35 9.04
C SER A 44 20.14 28.50 10.21
N ILE A 45 20.70 27.30 10.40
CA ILE A 45 20.40 26.42 11.54
C ILE A 45 20.89 27.03 12.86
N ALA A 46 22.04 27.70 12.85
CA ALA A 46 22.51 28.44 14.02
C ALA A 46 21.57 29.61 14.39
N TYR A 47 20.94 30.26 13.40
CA TYR A 47 19.95 31.32 13.60
C TYR A 47 18.52 30.82 13.90
N GLY A 48 18.33 29.53 14.19
CA GLY A 48 17.06 28.99 14.66
C GLY A 48 16.14 28.43 13.58
N LEU A 49 16.66 28.05 12.40
CA LEU A 49 15.91 27.24 11.45
C LEU A 49 15.52 25.90 12.12
N SER A 50 14.22 25.71 12.35
CA SER A 50 13.69 24.54 13.06
C SER A 50 13.51 23.31 12.16
N ASP A 51 13.25 23.51 10.86
CA ASP A 51 13.13 22.45 9.87
C ASP A 51 14.00 22.75 8.65
N ILE A 52 14.94 21.85 8.38
CA ILE A 52 15.92 21.95 7.30
C ILE A 52 15.21 21.94 5.92
N GLN A 53 14.00 21.38 5.82
CA GLN A 53 13.20 21.42 4.59
C GLN A 53 12.80 22.84 4.17
N ASN A 54 12.74 23.77 5.12
CA ASN A 54 12.41 25.17 4.86
C ASN A 54 13.62 26.00 4.36
N PHE A 55 14.81 25.39 4.26
CA PHE A 55 15.98 26.10 3.76
C PHE A 55 15.86 26.45 2.27
N LYS A 56 16.13 27.72 1.92
CA LYS A 56 16.08 28.22 0.55
C LYS A 56 17.13 27.52 -0.33
N GLY A 57 16.67 26.57 -1.14
CA GLY A 57 17.51 25.76 -2.02
C GLY A 57 17.50 24.26 -1.70
N MET A 58 16.83 23.84 -0.62
CA MET A 58 16.72 22.42 -0.24
C MET A 58 16.08 21.57 -1.35
N LYS A 59 15.09 22.13 -2.06
CA LYS A 59 14.41 21.49 -3.19
C LYS A 59 15.36 20.99 -4.29
N THR A 60 16.49 21.66 -4.49
CA THR A 60 17.49 21.31 -5.50
C THR A 60 18.75 20.68 -4.90
N TRP A 61 18.72 20.35 -3.61
CA TRP A 61 19.87 19.78 -2.92
C TRP A 61 20.22 18.39 -3.47
N GLN A 62 21.50 18.04 -3.42
CA GLN A 62 21.97 16.75 -3.87
C GLN A 62 21.79 15.71 -2.78
N HIS A 63 21.15 14.59 -3.10
CA HIS A 63 20.92 13.43 -2.26
C HIS A 63 21.86 12.30 -2.68
N VAL A 64 22.51 11.68 -1.72
CA VAL A 64 23.54 10.66 -1.94
C VAL A 64 22.99 9.31 -1.49
N ILE A 65 22.78 8.40 -2.44
CA ILE A 65 22.30 7.04 -2.18
C ILE A 65 23.51 6.09 -2.21
N PRO A 66 23.97 5.58 -1.05
CA PRO A 66 25.17 4.78 -0.99
C PRO A 66 24.95 3.30 -1.32
N ALA A 67 23.74 2.78 -1.06
CA ALA A 67 23.48 1.34 -1.08
C ALA A 67 23.41 0.73 -2.49
N ALA A 68 23.12 1.54 -3.52
CA ALA A 68 22.96 1.06 -4.89
C ALA A 68 23.44 2.04 -5.97
N GLU A 69 23.86 1.46 -7.10
CA GLU A 69 23.96 2.14 -8.37
C GLU A 69 22.59 2.14 -9.05
N TYR A 70 22.05 3.33 -9.31
CA TYR A 70 20.85 3.51 -10.12
C TYR A 70 21.20 4.13 -11.47
N GLY A 71 20.44 3.76 -12.50
CA GLY A 71 20.35 4.48 -13.77
C GLY A 71 19.00 5.18 -13.91
N LYS A 72 18.78 5.74 -15.10
CA LYS A 72 17.47 6.21 -15.53
C LYS A 72 17.04 5.53 -16.81
N ASP A 73 15.76 5.26 -16.92
CA ASP A 73 15.14 4.88 -18.18
C ASP A 73 14.70 6.11 -18.99
N THR A 74 14.10 5.85 -20.15
CA THR A 74 13.58 6.88 -21.06
C THR A 74 12.44 7.71 -20.46
N ALA A 75 11.77 7.22 -19.42
CA ALA A 75 10.72 7.91 -18.68
C ALA A 75 11.26 8.69 -17.47
N GLY A 76 12.57 8.62 -17.20
CA GLY A 76 13.22 9.33 -16.10
C GLY A 76 13.13 8.63 -14.74
N ASN A 77 12.59 7.41 -14.69
CA ASN A 77 12.49 6.60 -13.46
C ASN A 77 13.85 6.03 -13.04
N LEU A 78 14.06 5.85 -11.73
CA LEU A 78 15.26 5.21 -11.22
C LEU A 78 15.21 3.70 -11.49
N VAL A 79 16.26 3.18 -12.12
CA VAL A 79 16.40 1.75 -12.42
C VAL A 79 17.58 1.19 -11.63
N PHE A 80 17.33 0.21 -10.78
CA PHE A 80 18.37 -0.49 -10.04
C PHE A 80 19.35 -1.17 -11.01
N LYS A 81 20.66 -0.94 -10.83
CA LYS A 81 21.71 -1.58 -11.63
C LYS A 81 22.53 -2.57 -10.83
N ALA A 82 22.92 -2.18 -9.62
CA ALA A 82 23.78 -3.00 -8.76
C ALA A 82 23.67 -2.58 -7.30
N SER A 83 23.80 -3.56 -6.40
CA SER A 83 24.03 -3.31 -4.99
C SER A 83 25.49 -2.96 -4.73
N ASN A 84 25.74 -1.95 -3.91
CA ASN A 84 27.09 -1.57 -3.48
C ASN A 84 27.54 -2.30 -2.20
N GLY A 85 26.63 -3.00 -1.51
CA GLY A 85 26.91 -3.60 -0.21
C GLY A 85 27.27 -2.56 0.86
N LEU A 86 26.72 -1.34 0.74
CA LEU A 86 26.89 -0.28 1.72
C LEU A 86 25.57 0.02 2.41
N LEU A 87 25.63 0.13 3.72
CA LEU A 87 24.53 0.49 4.60
C LEU A 87 24.74 1.92 5.09
N LEU A 88 23.68 2.72 5.13
CA LEU A 88 23.70 4.05 5.75
C LEU A 88 23.18 3.98 7.19
N LEU A 89 23.95 4.54 8.12
CA LEU A 89 23.55 4.79 9.51
C LEU A 89 23.75 6.27 9.83
N SER A 90 22.66 7.02 10.02
CA SER A 90 22.70 8.45 10.30
C SER A 90 22.54 8.70 11.81
N PHE A 91 23.53 9.33 12.44
CA PHE A 91 23.51 9.65 13.86
C PHE A 91 23.26 11.14 14.07
N VAL A 92 22.34 11.48 14.97
CA VAL A 92 21.92 12.82 15.38
C VAL A 92 21.93 12.93 16.91
N ASP A 93 21.60 14.10 17.47
CA ASP A 93 21.57 14.34 18.92
C ASP A 93 22.87 13.87 19.61
N ILE A 94 24.00 14.30 19.07
CA ILE A 94 25.31 13.87 19.55
C ILE A 94 25.53 14.42 20.96
N THR A 95 25.76 13.52 21.91
CA THR A 95 26.06 13.82 23.32
C THR A 95 27.52 13.55 23.69
N ASP A 96 28.33 13.14 22.70
CA ASP A 96 29.77 12.98 22.85
C ASP A 96 30.43 14.33 23.17
N ILE A 97 31.39 14.32 24.11
CA ILE A 97 32.09 15.53 24.56
C ILE A 97 32.89 16.14 23.41
N ASP A 98 33.40 15.29 22.52
CA ASP A 98 34.15 15.72 21.34
C ASP A 98 33.25 15.90 20.10
N GLY A 99 31.93 15.92 20.30
CA GLY A 99 30.92 16.13 19.27
C GLY A 99 31.00 15.13 18.13
N VAL A 100 30.80 15.62 16.89
CA VAL A 100 30.87 14.85 15.64
C VAL A 100 32.18 14.06 15.51
N GLU A 101 33.30 14.64 15.88
CA GLU A 101 34.62 13.99 15.77
C GLU A 101 34.82 12.88 16.81
N GLY A 102 34.16 12.99 17.98
CA GLY A 102 34.07 11.89 18.94
C GLY A 102 33.34 10.68 18.34
N VAL A 103 32.18 10.91 17.73
CA VAL A 103 31.40 9.85 17.06
C VAL A 103 32.17 9.18 15.93
N LYS A 104 32.84 9.96 15.06
CA LYS A 104 33.69 9.41 13.98
C LYS A 104 34.80 8.51 14.53
N ARG A 105 35.46 8.89 15.62
CA ARG A 105 36.48 8.06 16.30
C ARG A 105 35.89 6.78 16.91
N SER A 106 34.67 6.84 17.44
CA SER A 106 34.01 5.66 18.00
C SER A 106 33.60 4.63 16.95
N VAL A 107 33.23 5.06 15.73
CA VAL A 107 32.87 4.12 14.66
C VAL A 107 34.07 3.62 13.86
N MET A 108 35.15 4.38 13.74
CA MET A 108 36.31 3.96 12.92
C MET A 108 37.02 2.71 13.44
N VAL A 109 36.88 2.38 14.73
CA VAL A 109 37.44 1.15 15.33
C VAL A 109 36.74 -0.12 14.84
N LEU A 110 35.51 -0.01 14.31
CA LEU A 110 34.77 -1.15 13.80
C LEU A 110 35.28 -1.52 12.40
N PRO A 111 35.61 -2.81 12.16
CA PRO A 111 36.28 -3.23 10.93
C PRO A 111 35.40 -3.07 9.68
N SER A 112 34.08 -3.02 9.86
CA SER A 112 33.11 -2.84 8.78
C SER A 112 32.80 -1.39 8.44
N THR A 113 33.35 -0.43 9.19
CA THR A 113 33.15 1.00 8.91
C THR A 113 33.92 1.36 7.65
N PHE A 114 33.18 1.63 6.59
CA PHE A 114 33.73 1.99 5.28
C PHE A 114 34.00 3.50 5.19
N CYS A 115 33.09 4.31 5.71
CA CYS A 115 33.21 5.77 5.72
C CYS A 115 32.42 6.37 6.88
N ALA A 116 32.87 7.49 7.42
CA ALA A 116 32.08 8.31 8.35
C ALA A 116 32.27 9.80 8.02
N LEU A 117 31.15 10.50 7.82
CA LEU A 117 31.09 11.87 7.32
C LEU A 117 30.26 12.74 8.27
N THR A 118 30.60 14.01 8.41
CA THR A 118 29.71 15.00 9.04
C THR A 118 28.47 15.22 8.17
N SER A 119 27.27 15.21 8.75
CA SER A 119 26.02 15.51 8.03
C SER A 119 25.96 16.96 7.52
N ALA A 120 25.03 17.23 6.60
CA ALA A 120 24.93 18.54 5.96
C ALA A 120 24.65 19.69 6.95
N ASP A 121 23.84 19.44 7.99
CA ASP A 121 23.55 20.37 9.07
C ASP A 121 24.72 20.60 10.05
N GLY A 122 25.79 19.80 9.94
CA GLY A 122 26.96 19.87 10.81
C GLY A 122 26.76 19.33 12.23
N ARG A 123 25.60 18.75 12.55
CA ARG A 123 25.25 18.29 13.92
C ARG A 123 25.17 16.78 14.06
N GLY A 124 25.26 16.05 12.95
CA GLY A 124 25.18 14.59 12.89
C GLY A 124 26.36 13.95 12.16
N VAL A 125 26.34 12.61 12.11
CA VAL A 125 27.35 11.79 11.43
C VAL A 125 26.66 10.75 10.55
N GLU A 126 27.01 10.72 9.26
CA GLU A 126 26.60 9.71 8.30
C GLU A 126 27.67 8.61 8.25
N VAL A 127 27.32 7.40 8.67
CA VAL A 127 28.24 6.26 8.73
C VAL A 127 27.85 5.23 7.68
N LEU A 128 28.80 4.91 6.80
CA LEU A 128 28.65 3.88 5.79
C LEU A 128 29.30 2.58 6.25
N VAL A 129 28.52 1.51 6.31
CA VAL A 129 28.96 0.19 6.78
C VAL A 129 28.95 -0.82 5.63
N LYS A 130 30.04 -1.55 5.44
CA LYS A 130 30.14 -2.55 4.39
C LYS A 130 29.52 -3.87 4.83
N TYR A 131 28.73 -4.51 3.97
CA TYR A 131 28.12 -5.82 4.21
C TYR A 131 28.09 -6.68 2.94
N THR A 132 27.97 -7.99 3.14
CA THR A 132 27.73 -9.01 2.10
C THR A 132 26.84 -10.11 2.67
N ASP A 133 26.39 -11.05 1.85
CA ASP A 133 25.85 -12.30 2.37
C ASP A 133 26.95 -13.17 3.02
N SER A 134 26.56 -14.35 3.50
CA SER A 134 27.45 -15.34 4.14
C SER A 134 28.60 -15.80 3.24
N ASN A 135 28.38 -15.81 1.92
CA ASN A 135 29.35 -16.26 0.92
C ASN A 135 30.29 -15.12 0.46
N GLY A 136 29.99 -13.88 0.85
CA GLY A 136 30.76 -12.70 0.41
C GLY A 136 30.22 -12.08 -0.88
N GLU A 137 29.02 -12.46 -1.30
CA GLU A 137 28.39 -12.00 -2.53
C GLU A 137 27.29 -10.97 -2.26
N LEU A 138 26.89 -10.25 -3.31
CA LEU A 138 25.79 -9.29 -3.30
C LEU A 138 24.73 -9.72 -4.33
N PRO A 139 23.43 -9.67 -4.00
CA PRO A 139 22.38 -10.00 -4.94
C PRO A 139 22.38 -9.06 -6.15
N SER A 140 22.12 -9.62 -7.33
CA SER A 140 21.91 -8.88 -8.58
C SER A 140 20.47 -8.39 -8.76
N ASP A 141 19.51 -9.02 -8.08
CA ASP A 141 18.10 -8.65 -8.07
C ASP A 141 17.81 -7.61 -6.96
N GLU A 142 16.98 -6.61 -7.27
CA GLU A 142 16.67 -5.51 -6.36
C GLU A 142 15.91 -5.99 -5.11
N ALA A 143 14.95 -6.89 -5.25
CA ALA A 143 14.15 -7.36 -4.12
C ALA A 143 15.00 -8.21 -3.15
N ALA A 144 15.87 -9.07 -3.69
CA ALA A 144 16.83 -9.82 -2.90
C ALA A 144 17.88 -8.90 -2.24
N ALA A 145 18.35 -7.87 -2.94
CA ALA A 145 19.29 -6.88 -2.38
C ALA A 145 18.64 -6.07 -1.24
N GLU A 146 17.40 -5.62 -1.41
CA GLU A 146 16.61 -4.91 -0.40
C GLU A 146 16.37 -5.78 0.84
N GLN A 147 16.06 -7.07 0.66
CA GLN A 147 15.90 -7.99 1.79
C GLN A 147 17.22 -8.17 2.56
N LEU A 148 18.34 -8.41 1.86
CA LEU A 148 19.65 -8.55 2.48
C LEU A 148 20.06 -7.25 3.20
N HIS A 149 19.79 -6.10 2.60
CA HIS A 149 20.06 -4.77 3.18
C HIS A 149 19.31 -4.56 4.49
N ARG A 150 18.03 -4.95 4.58
CA ARG A 150 17.23 -4.83 5.81
C ARG A 150 17.79 -5.70 6.94
N ILE A 151 18.24 -6.91 6.63
CA ILE A 151 18.87 -7.79 7.63
C ILE A 151 20.23 -7.22 8.05
N ALA A 152 21.02 -6.74 7.10
CA ALA A 152 22.29 -6.08 7.36
C ALA A 152 22.13 -4.84 8.27
N PHE A 153 21.08 -4.04 8.02
CA PHE A 153 20.75 -2.88 8.84
C PHE A 153 20.51 -3.26 10.28
N ALA A 154 19.66 -4.27 10.54
CA ALA A 154 19.35 -4.71 11.89
C ALA A 154 20.61 -5.17 12.65
N SER A 155 21.49 -5.90 11.99
CA SER A 155 22.75 -6.38 12.58
C SER A 155 23.74 -5.24 12.85
N ALA A 156 23.96 -4.36 11.87
CA ALA A 156 24.91 -3.25 12.00
C ALA A 156 24.40 -2.18 12.98
N ALA A 157 23.12 -1.78 12.90
CA ALA A 157 22.55 -0.76 13.77
C ALA A 157 22.71 -1.12 15.26
N ALA A 158 22.51 -2.40 15.63
CA ALA A 158 22.69 -2.84 17.01
C ALA A 158 24.13 -2.65 17.52
N VAL A 159 25.13 -2.96 16.70
CA VAL A 159 26.55 -2.85 17.06
C VAL A 159 27.01 -1.39 17.09
N TYR A 160 26.63 -0.59 16.09
CA TYR A 160 27.10 0.79 16.02
C TYR A 160 26.41 1.66 17.07
N ARG A 161 25.13 1.40 17.37
CA ARG A 161 24.40 2.13 18.42
C ARG A 161 25.00 1.94 19.81
N SER A 162 25.56 0.76 20.12
CA SER A 162 26.21 0.55 21.43
C SER A 162 27.57 1.24 21.55
N MET A 163 28.20 1.57 20.44
CA MET A 163 29.54 2.20 20.40
C MET A 163 29.49 3.72 20.40
N VAL A 164 28.35 4.33 20.02
CA VAL A 164 28.24 5.76 19.74
C VAL A 164 27.37 6.46 20.78
N LYS A 165 27.84 7.61 21.30
CA LYS A 165 27.07 8.51 22.17
C LYS A 165 26.21 9.49 21.36
N ALA A 166 25.29 8.95 20.57
CA ALA A 166 24.37 9.70 19.72
C ALA A 166 23.10 8.89 19.45
N THR A 167 22.04 9.55 19.01
CA THR A 167 20.80 8.90 18.58
C THR A 167 20.92 8.47 17.12
N LEU A 168 20.69 7.19 16.83
CA LEU A 168 20.57 6.72 15.44
C LEU A 168 19.20 7.17 14.89
N LEU A 169 19.20 7.96 13.81
CA LEU A 169 18.00 8.44 13.13
C LEU A 169 17.21 7.25 12.56
N THR A 170 15.95 7.14 12.97
CA THR A 170 15.05 6.05 12.57
C THR A 170 14.44 6.33 11.20
N SER A 171 14.93 5.64 10.18
CA SER A 171 14.30 5.57 8.86
C SER A 171 14.09 4.11 8.47
N VAL A 172 13.07 3.83 7.65
CA VAL A 172 12.85 2.47 7.14
C VAL A 172 14.08 2.08 6.32
N PRO A 173 14.85 1.03 6.70
CA PRO A 173 16.03 0.65 5.96
C PRO A 173 15.65 0.25 4.54
N SER A 174 16.24 0.93 3.57
CA SER A 174 15.98 0.74 2.15
C SER A 174 17.23 1.01 1.34
N MET A 175 17.36 0.32 0.21
CA MET A 175 18.39 0.55 -0.80
C MET A 175 18.36 1.98 -1.37
N ASN A 176 17.22 2.67 -1.24
CA ASN A 176 17.04 4.07 -1.64
C ASN A 176 17.33 5.08 -0.52
N ALA A 177 17.68 4.62 0.69
CA ALA A 177 18.02 5.52 1.78
C ALA A 177 19.19 6.41 1.35
N ASP A 178 19.06 7.70 1.63
CA ASP A 178 19.99 8.71 1.18
C ASP A 178 20.35 9.69 2.32
N PHE A 179 21.43 10.42 2.12
CA PHE A 179 21.77 11.57 2.94
C PHE A 179 22.08 12.78 2.06
N LEU A 180 21.90 13.97 2.61
CA LEU A 180 22.19 15.21 1.91
C LEU A 180 23.69 15.34 1.63
N MET A 181 24.03 15.72 0.40
CA MET A 181 25.40 16.07 0.00
C MET A 181 25.96 17.10 0.98
N THR A 182 27.08 16.75 1.58
CA THR A 182 27.65 17.44 2.74
C THR A 182 29.04 18.00 2.42
N LEU A 183 29.59 18.75 3.39
CA LEU A 183 30.97 19.22 3.43
C LEU A 183 31.61 18.69 4.71
N ASP A 184 32.73 17.99 4.55
CA ASP A 184 33.52 17.45 5.65
C ASP A 184 35.01 17.55 5.28
N GLU A 185 35.78 18.29 6.07
CA GLU A 185 37.22 18.49 5.85
C GLU A 185 38.02 17.26 6.29
N MET A 186 37.51 16.51 7.27
CA MET A 186 38.17 15.36 7.88
C MET A 186 37.25 14.12 7.90
N PRO A 187 36.78 13.64 6.74
CA PRO A 187 36.00 12.42 6.68
C PRO A 187 36.88 11.19 6.91
N TYR A 188 36.38 10.22 7.66
CA TYR A 188 37.01 8.90 7.75
C TYR A 188 36.65 8.06 6.53
N PHE A 189 37.64 7.36 5.95
CA PHE A 189 37.44 6.47 4.81
C PHE A 189 38.42 5.29 4.85
N ASN A 190 37.89 4.08 4.79
CA ASN A 190 38.66 2.83 4.74
C ASN A 190 38.24 2.00 3.51
N PRO A 191 38.99 2.07 2.38
CA PRO A 191 38.67 1.29 1.18
C PRO A 191 38.79 -0.23 1.39
N LYS A 192 39.52 -0.65 2.44
CA LYS A 192 39.75 -2.06 2.81
C LYS A 192 38.85 -2.54 3.95
N ALA A 193 37.78 -1.81 4.29
CA ALA A 193 36.84 -2.23 5.33
C ALA A 193 36.33 -3.67 5.09
N ALA A 194 36.28 -4.45 6.17
CA ALA A 194 35.83 -5.85 6.14
C ALA A 194 34.30 -5.88 6.12
N ALA A 195 33.70 -6.57 5.14
CA ALA A 195 32.26 -6.65 5.07
C ALA A 195 31.67 -7.45 6.24
N LEU A 196 30.62 -6.91 6.86
CA LEU A 196 29.78 -7.66 7.78
C LEU A 196 29.09 -8.79 7.01
N LYS A 197 29.38 -10.03 7.37
CA LYS A 197 28.75 -11.20 6.73
C LYS A 197 27.37 -11.44 7.31
N ILE A 198 26.35 -11.39 6.45
CA ILE A 198 24.95 -11.57 6.83
C ILE A 198 24.49 -12.96 6.44
N ASP A 199 24.20 -13.78 7.44
CA ASP A 199 23.58 -15.08 7.24
C ASP A 199 22.06 -14.90 7.10
N ARG A 200 21.51 -15.34 5.96
CA ARG A 200 20.07 -15.28 5.66
C ARG A 200 19.24 -16.12 6.64
N ASN A 201 19.86 -17.05 7.37
CA ASN A 201 19.23 -17.93 8.35
C ASN A 201 19.19 -17.34 9.78
N VAL A 202 19.81 -16.18 10.02
CA VAL A 202 19.81 -15.53 11.34
C VAL A 202 18.48 -14.79 11.60
N ARG A 203 17.44 -15.60 11.86
CA ARG A 203 16.43 -15.51 12.96
C ARG A 203 15.10 -16.15 12.57
N ARG A 204 15.11 -17.49 12.55
CA ARG A 204 14.07 -18.35 13.17
C ARG A 204 14.52 -18.95 14.52
N GLN A 205 15.78 -18.75 14.95
CA GLN A 205 16.36 -19.40 16.13
C GLN A 205 17.01 -18.41 17.11
N ASN A 206 16.18 -17.61 17.79
CA ASN A 206 16.56 -17.01 19.06
C ASN A 206 15.28 -16.71 19.83
N LEU A 207 14.59 -17.77 20.29
CA LEU A 207 13.52 -17.74 21.29
C LEU A 207 13.20 -19.12 21.89
N GLU A 208 14.11 -20.10 21.76
CA GLU A 208 13.99 -21.38 22.47
C GLU A 208 15.12 -21.51 23.49
N MET A 209 14.85 -21.05 24.71
CA MET A 209 15.37 -21.69 25.91
C MET A 209 14.18 -22.04 26.80
N GLN A 210 14.12 -23.32 27.14
CA GLN A 210 13.11 -24.00 27.94
C GLN A 210 13.11 -23.56 29.41
N PRO A 211 12.02 -23.84 30.15
CA PRO A 211 11.73 -23.24 31.44
C PRO A 211 12.53 -23.89 32.56
N ALA A 212 12.89 -23.11 33.58
CA ALA A 212 13.36 -23.63 34.85
C ALA A 212 12.58 -22.99 36.00
N ASN A 213 11.84 -23.88 36.67
CA ASN A 213 11.40 -23.87 38.06
C ASN A 213 10.25 -22.94 38.47
N ALA A 214 9.12 -23.61 38.68
CA ALA A 214 7.99 -23.19 39.48
C ALA A 214 8.44 -22.69 40.85
N VAL A 215 8.01 -21.47 41.18
CA VAL A 215 7.81 -21.06 42.56
C VAL A 215 6.31 -20.91 42.75
N THR A 216 5.77 -21.76 43.62
CA THR A 216 4.40 -21.78 44.10
C THR A 216 4.01 -20.42 44.68
N VAL A 217 2.97 -19.80 44.13
CA VAL A 217 2.29 -18.67 44.76
C VAL A 217 1.26 -19.26 45.73
N ASN A 218 1.53 -19.15 47.02
CA ASN A 218 0.52 -19.34 48.05
C ASN A 218 -0.30 -18.05 48.20
N GLU A 219 -1.62 -18.20 48.28
CA GLU A 219 -2.54 -17.14 48.64
C GLU A 219 -2.50 -16.83 50.15
N ALA A 220 -2.61 -15.52 50.43
CA ALA A 220 -3.12 -14.85 51.63
C ALA A 220 -2.40 -15.01 52.99
N SER A 221 -1.92 -13.89 53.53
CA SER A 221 -2.54 -13.22 54.71
C SER A 221 -1.84 -11.89 55.05
N ASP A 222 -2.64 -10.99 55.63
CA ASP A 222 -2.30 -9.66 56.12
C ASP A 222 -1.03 -9.60 56.97
N ASP A 223 -0.22 -8.57 56.74
CA ASP A 223 0.31 -7.81 57.87
C ASP A 223 0.57 -6.34 57.51
N LYS A 224 0.08 -5.45 58.38
CA LYS A 224 0.28 -4.00 58.32
C LYS A 224 1.68 -3.66 58.84
N GLN A 225 2.46 -2.89 58.09
CA GLN A 225 3.02 -1.61 58.57
C GLN A 225 3.86 -0.85 57.52
N ASN A 226 3.53 0.44 57.42
CA ASN A 226 4.32 1.62 57.05
C ASN A 226 5.54 1.53 56.12
N GLY A 227 5.39 2.18 54.96
CA GLY A 227 6.48 2.73 54.14
C GLY A 227 5.90 3.27 52.83
N ASN A 228 5.88 4.60 52.65
CA ASN A 228 5.46 5.37 51.47
C ASN A 228 4.50 4.65 50.49
N LYS A 229 3.18 4.85 50.67
CA LYS A 229 2.25 4.59 49.58
C LYS A 229 2.44 5.69 48.54
N ASP A 230 3.27 5.43 47.53
CA ASP A 230 3.14 6.12 46.26
C ASP A 230 1.66 6.10 45.86
N SER A 231 1.09 7.27 45.63
CA SER A 231 -0.31 7.38 45.25
C SER A 231 -0.54 6.57 43.98
N ILE A 232 -1.74 5.99 43.82
CA ILE A 232 -2.10 5.24 42.60
C ILE A 232 -1.80 6.06 41.34
N SER A 233 -2.02 7.37 41.41
CA SER A 233 -1.69 8.33 40.34
C SER A 233 -0.18 8.39 40.01
N GLN A 234 0.69 8.36 41.02
CA GLN A 234 2.14 8.33 40.82
C GLN A 234 2.61 7.02 40.19
N SER A 235 2.06 5.88 40.64
CA SER A 235 2.38 4.58 40.02
C SER A 235 1.95 4.53 38.55
N ILE A 236 0.79 5.09 38.22
CA ILE A 236 0.32 5.20 36.83
C ILE A 236 1.24 6.13 36.01
N GLN A 237 1.64 7.28 36.56
CA GLN A 237 2.54 8.20 35.86
C GLN A 237 3.91 7.55 35.60
N HIS A 238 4.50 6.91 36.60
CA HIS A 238 5.76 6.19 36.45
C HIS A 238 5.66 5.05 35.43
N MET A 239 4.53 4.32 35.39
CA MET A 239 4.26 3.33 34.35
C MET A 239 4.25 3.98 32.96
N MET A 240 3.53 5.09 32.77
CA MET A 240 3.47 5.79 31.49
C MET A 240 4.85 6.27 31.06
N ASP A 241 5.60 6.89 31.97
CA ASP A 241 6.94 7.42 31.69
C ASP A 241 7.91 6.29 31.33
N PHE A 242 7.89 5.18 32.08
CA PHE A 242 8.70 4.01 31.79
C PHE A 242 8.35 3.41 30.42
N LEU A 243 7.07 3.17 30.13
CA LEU A 243 6.65 2.62 28.84
C LEU A 243 6.99 3.56 27.68
N ASN A 244 6.75 4.87 27.82
CA ASN A 244 7.11 5.86 26.80
C ASN A 244 8.63 6.05 26.68
N SER A 245 9.43 5.71 27.69
CA SER A 245 10.89 5.74 27.59
C SER A 245 11.42 4.61 26.71
N LYS A 246 10.73 3.47 26.66
CA LYS A 246 11.14 2.26 25.93
C LYS A 246 10.42 2.06 24.60
N TYR A 247 9.18 2.53 24.51
CA TYR A 247 8.30 2.34 23.36
C TYR A 247 7.79 3.68 22.84
N GLU A 248 7.53 3.74 21.55
CA GLU A 248 6.70 4.76 20.94
C GLU A 248 5.37 4.13 20.57
N PHE A 249 4.27 4.78 20.96
CA PHE A 249 2.92 4.29 20.75
C PHE A 249 2.15 5.19 19.80
N ARG A 250 1.32 4.56 18.96
CA ARG A 250 0.35 5.27 18.13
C ARG A 250 -0.91 4.44 17.96
N TYR A 251 -2.06 5.09 17.94
CA TYR A 251 -3.34 4.42 17.73
C TYR A 251 -3.70 4.46 16.24
N ASN A 252 -3.69 3.32 15.57
CA ASN A 252 -4.02 3.25 14.14
C ASN A 252 -5.53 3.47 13.96
N THR A 253 -5.91 4.59 13.35
CA THR A 253 -7.32 4.98 13.23
C THR A 253 -8.09 4.14 12.20
N VAL A 254 -7.42 3.45 11.28
CA VAL A 254 -8.07 2.54 10.34
C VAL A 254 -8.23 1.15 10.95
N MET A 255 -7.14 0.62 11.52
CA MET A 255 -7.14 -0.73 12.10
C MET A 255 -7.74 -0.82 13.51
N LYS A 256 -7.92 0.33 14.17
CA LYS A 256 -8.53 0.49 15.49
C LYS A 256 -7.81 -0.24 16.63
N TYR A 257 -6.50 -0.36 16.55
CA TYR A 257 -5.65 -0.87 17.63
C TYR A 257 -4.41 0.00 17.83
N THR A 258 -3.83 -0.11 19.01
CA THR A 258 -2.56 0.52 19.34
C THR A 258 -1.41 -0.25 18.74
N GLU A 259 -0.54 0.48 18.06
CA GLU A 259 0.74 0.02 17.56
C GLU A 259 1.85 0.51 18.49
N TYR A 260 2.91 -0.30 18.60
CA TYR A 260 4.11 0.06 19.34
C TYR A 260 5.35 -0.10 18.47
N LEU A 261 6.35 0.71 18.76
CA LEU A 261 7.70 0.63 18.21
C LEU A 261 8.67 0.57 19.40
N GLU A 262 9.52 -0.44 19.44
CA GLU A 262 10.57 -0.50 20.48
C GLU A 262 11.70 0.48 20.13
N LYS A 263 11.95 1.46 20.99
CA LYS A 263 13.00 2.46 20.76
C LYS A 263 14.39 1.84 20.64
N ASN A 264 14.62 0.70 21.30
CA ASN A 264 15.88 -0.05 21.27
C ASN A 264 15.82 -1.36 20.45
N GLY A 265 14.70 -1.62 19.76
CA GLY A 265 14.45 -2.89 19.06
C GLY A 265 14.20 -2.73 17.56
N TRP A 266 13.35 -3.60 17.01
CA TRP A 266 13.01 -3.60 15.58
C TRP A 266 12.28 -2.32 15.18
N GLN A 267 12.75 -1.65 14.11
CA GLN A 267 12.26 -0.33 13.68
C GLN A 267 10.99 -0.36 12.82
N ILE A 268 10.00 -1.17 13.19
CA ILE A 268 8.71 -1.23 12.50
C ILE A 268 7.62 -1.24 13.56
N PHE A 269 6.60 -0.38 13.40
CA PHE A 269 5.43 -0.40 14.25
C PHE A 269 4.71 -1.75 14.13
N ARG A 270 4.40 -2.35 15.28
CA ARG A 270 3.71 -3.64 15.37
C ARG A 270 2.43 -3.48 16.19
N PRO A 271 1.39 -4.28 15.91
CA PRO A 271 0.21 -4.30 16.76
C PRO A 271 0.61 -4.68 18.19
N VAL A 272 0.06 -3.98 19.18
CA VAL A 272 0.12 -4.42 20.57
C VAL A 272 -0.83 -5.60 20.73
N ASP A 273 -0.31 -6.80 20.56
CA ASP A 273 -1.07 -8.02 20.77
C ASP A 273 -1.16 -8.38 22.28
N PRO A 274 -2.03 -9.33 22.67
CA PRO A 274 -2.17 -9.71 24.07
C PRO A 274 -0.88 -10.25 24.72
N ARG A 275 0.06 -10.79 23.92
CA ARG A 275 1.34 -11.27 24.41
C ARG A 275 2.25 -10.08 24.74
N MET A 276 2.31 -9.10 23.86
CA MET A 276 3.09 -7.88 24.08
C MET A 276 2.54 -7.08 25.27
N GLN A 277 1.22 -6.98 25.40
CA GLN A 277 0.61 -6.33 26.55
C GLN A 277 1.02 -6.98 27.88
N LYS A 278 1.04 -8.32 27.95
CA LYS A 278 1.53 -9.06 29.12
C LYS A 278 3.02 -8.81 29.35
N GLN A 279 3.82 -8.76 28.28
CA GLN A 279 5.25 -8.43 28.38
C GLN A 279 5.46 -7.03 28.95
N MET A 280 4.79 -6.00 28.43
CA MET A 280 4.85 -4.63 28.94
C MET A 280 4.44 -4.57 30.42
N THR A 281 3.43 -5.34 30.81
CA THR A 281 3.01 -5.44 32.22
C THR A 281 4.11 -6.01 33.10
N LEU A 282 4.72 -7.13 32.69
CA LEU A 282 5.82 -7.74 33.44
C LEU A 282 7.03 -6.81 33.53
N GLU A 283 7.36 -6.09 32.45
CA GLU A 283 8.47 -5.14 32.44
C GLU A 283 8.27 -3.98 33.41
N VAL A 284 7.05 -3.43 33.49
CA VAL A 284 6.72 -2.38 34.47
C VAL A 284 6.81 -2.93 35.89
N GLN A 285 6.26 -4.12 36.14
CA GLN A 285 6.30 -4.76 37.46
C GLN A 285 7.72 -5.11 37.92
N LEU A 286 8.61 -5.49 36.99
CA LEU A 286 10.03 -5.76 37.25
C LEU A 286 10.84 -4.49 37.57
N GLN A 287 10.26 -3.30 37.42
CA GLN A 287 10.84 -2.02 37.90
C GLN A 287 10.24 -1.58 39.24
N ASP A 288 9.60 -2.51 39.97
CA ASP A 288 8.90 -2.26 41.24
C ASP A 288 7.74 -1.23 41.13
N ILE A 289 7.27 -0.94 39.90
CA ILE A 289 6.12 -0.07 39.68
C ILE A 289 4.84 -0.89 39.91
N ARG A 290 4.10 -0.54 40.96
CA ARG A 290 2.89 -1.26 41.40
C ARG A 290 1.68 -0.94 40.52
N VAL A 291 1.55 -1.65 39.40
CA VAL A 291 0.39 -1.59 38.51
C VAL A 291 -0.13 -2.98 38.13
N SER A 292 -1.41 -3.04 37.78
CA SER A 292 -2.05 -4.25 37.26
C SER A 292 -2.00 -4.29 35.73
N ILE A 293 -2.25 -5.48 35.16
CA ILE A 293 -2.44 -5.63 33.71
C ILE A 293 -3.58 -4.76 33.17
N LYS A 294 -4.58 -4.45 34.00
CA LYS A 294 -5.72 -3.60 33.64
C LYS A 294 -5.27 -2.15 33.48
N ASP A 295 -4.33 -1.68 34.30
CA ASP A 295 -3.83 -0.30 34.22
C ASP A 295 -3.00 -0.09 32.96
N VAL A 296 -2.14 -1.05 32.62
CA VAL A 296 -1.38 -1.07 31.37
C VAL A 296 -2.32 -1.11 30.17
N ARG A 297 -3.36 -1.96 30.21
CA ARG A 297 -4.40 -2.00 29.17
C ARG A 297 -5.09 -0.64 29.02
N ASN A 298 -5.54 -0.05 30.12
CA ASN A 298 -6.26 1.21 30.11
C ASN A 298 -5.40 2.30 29.47
N PHE A 299 -4.10 2.38 29.79
CA PHE A 299 -3.17 3.29 29.13
C PHE A 299 -3.10 3.01 27.62
N LEU A 300 -2.87 1.75 27.22
CA LEU A 300 -2.75 1.34 25.83
C LEU A 300 -4.03 1.55 25.00
N GLU A 301 -5.20 1.57 25.63
CA GLU A 301 -6.51 1.78 24.99
C GLU A 301 -7.06 3.21 25.21
N SER A 302 -6.26 4.10 25.81
CA SER A 302 -6.69 5.47 26.13
C SER A 302 -6.28 6.50 25.08
N ASN A 303 -6.90 7.67 25.16
CA ASN A 303 -6.56 8.85 24.37
C ASN A 303 -5.21 9.51 24.75
N TYR A 304 -4.45 8.94 25.72
CA TYR A 304 -3.06 9.35 25.94
C TYR A 304 -2.16 8.95 24.77
N ILE A 305 -2.55 7.90 24.02
CA ILE A 305 -1.87 7.49 22.80
C ILE A 305 -2.41 8.30 21.63
N ARG A 306 -1.50 8.93 20.88
CA ARG A 306 -1.87 9.78 19.75
C ARG A 306 -2.44 8.94 18.61
N ASN A 307 -3.48 9.47 17.97
CA ASN A 307 -4.01 8.90 16.74
C ASN A 307 -2.98 9.01 15.62
N TYR A 308 -2.85 7.93 14.86
CA TYR A 308 -2.10 7.84 13.63
C TYR A 308 -3.06 7.55 12.49
N PHE A 309 -3.03 8.39 11.46
CA PHE A 309 -3.90 8.33 10.30
C PHE A 309 -3.09 7.82 9.11
N PRO A 310 -2.93 6.50 8.94
CA PRO A 310 -1.95 5.95 7.99
C PRO A 310 -2.16 6.40 6.54
N VAL A 311 -3.42 6.53 6.14
CA VAL A 311 -3.80 6.92 4.78
C VAL A 311 -3.60 8.42 4.58
N ASP A 312 -4.10 9.23 5.49
CA ASP A 312 -3.99 10.70 5.43
C ASP A 312 -2.53 11.15 5.51
N ASP A 313 -1.74 10.58 6.43
CA ASP A 313 -0.31 10.89 6.57
C ASP A 313 0.47 10.54 5.29
N TYR A 314 0.11 9.43 4.62
CA TYR A 314 0.73 9.05 3.36
C TYR A 314 0.36 10.01 2.22
N LEU A 315 -0.94 10.35 2.07
CA LEU A 315 -1.40 11.29 1.06
C LEU A 315 -0.83 12.69 1.30
N PHE A 316 -0.71 13.12 2.56
CA PHE A 316 -0.10 14.39 2.94
C PHE A 316 1.36 14.49 2.49
N LYS A 317 2.16 13.42 2.65
CA LYS A 317 3.55 13.36 2.14
C LYS A 317 3.63 13.46 0.62
N CYS A 318 2.61 12.99 -0.10
CA CYS A 318 2.57 13.06 -1.57
C CYS A 318 2.09 14.43 -2.07
N SER A 319 1.34 15.18 -1.25
CA SER A 319 0.80 16.48 -1.64
C SER A 319 1.89 17.46 -2.09
N GLY A 320 1.66 18.13 -3.22
CA GLY A 320 2.60 19.10 -3.80
C GLY A 320 3.89 18.51 -4.41
N GLN A 321 4.03 17.18 -4.47
CA GLN A 321 5.23 16.52 -5.00
C GLN A 321 5.17 16.20 -6.50
N TRP A 322 4.02 16.45 -7.15
CA TRP A 322 3.81 16.11 -8.56
C TRP A 322 4.79 16.87 -9.47
N ASP A 323 5.44 16.15 -10.36
CA ASP A 323 6.44 16.68 -11.30
C ASP A 323 5.84 17.24 -12.60
N GLY A 324 4.55 17.05 -12.84
CA GLY A 324 3.84 17.52 -14.03
C GLY A 324 3.70 16.47 -15.15
N GLU A 325 4.32 15.29 -15.01
CA GLU A 325 4.24 14.20 -15.99
C GLU A 325 3.02 13.28 -15.71
N ASP A 326 2.57 12.51 -16.71
CA ASP A 326 1.40 11.64 -16.60
C ASP A 326 1.74 10.20 -16.19
N HIS A 327 2.06 10.02 -14.91
CA HIS A 327 2.45 8.75 -14.31
C HIS A 327 1.31 7.72 -14.25
N ILE A 328 0.06 8.17 -14.05
CA ILE A 328 -1.09 7.27 -13.93
C ILE A 328 -1.40 6.61 -15.28
N ARG A 329 -1.40 7.38 -16.39
CA ARG A 329 -1.57 6.77 -17.73
C ARG A 329 -0.35 5.98 -18.16
N GLU A 330 0.86 6.39 -17.79
CA GLU A 330 2.06 5.58 -18.00
C GLU A 330 1.94 4.21 -17.32
N LEU A 331 1.46 4.17 -16.06
CA LEU A 331 1.17 2.92 -15.38
C LEU A 331 0.10 2.11 -16.11
N ALA A 332 -0.96 2.75 -16.61
CA ALA A 332 -2.00 2.07 -17.39
C ALA A 332 -1.43 1.37 -18.64
N ARG A 333 -0.48 2.00 -19.34
CA ARG A 333 0.19 1.44 -20.54
C ARG A 333 1.02 0.19 -20.27
N THR A 334 1.36 -0.10 -19.02
CA THR A 334 2.02 -1.38 -18.67
C THR A 334 1.11 -2.59 -18.86
N VAL A 335 -0.21 -2.36 -18.94
CA VAL A 335 -1.21 -3.39 -19.26
C VAL A 335 -1.40 -3.40 -20.78
N PRO A 336 -0.88 -4.41 -21.50
CA PRO A 336 -1.01 -4.47 -22.95
C PRO A 336 -2.45 -4.84 -23.31
N THR A 337 -3.13 -4.00 -24.09
CA THR A 337 -4.53 -4.20 -24.49
C THR A 337 -4.82 -3.46 -25.79
N ASP A 338 -5.78 -3.96 -26.56
CA ASP A 338 -6.31 -3.31 -27.76
C ASP A 338 -7.43 -2.30 -27.43
N ASN A 339 -7.80 -2.16 -26.15
CA ASN A 339 -8.81 -1.19 -25.72
C ASN A 339 -8.29 0.25 -25.81
N PRO A 340 -8.78 1.08 -26.76
CA PRO A 340 -8.28 2.44 -26.95
C PRO A 340 -8.66 3.40 -25.80
N TYR A 341 -9.59 3.00 -24.94
CA TYR A 341 -10.07 3.82 -23.83
C TYR A 341 -9.37 3.51 -22.50
N TRP A 342 -8.59 2.44 -22.43
CA TRP A 342 -8.06 1.90 -21.18
C TRP A 342 -7.27 2.92 -20.36
N GLU A 343 -6.35 3.67 -20.98
CA GLU A 343 -5.53 4.64 -20.25
C GLU A 343 -6.38 5.69 -19.51
N ASN A 344 -7.41 6.21 -20.20
CA ASN A 344 -8.31 7.21 -19.63
C ASN A 344 -9.26 6.61 -18.61
N TRP A 345 -9.76 5.39 -18.85
CA TRP A 345 -10.60 4.68 -17.89
C TRP A 345 -9.86 4.36 -16.60
N PHE A 346 -8.62 3.87 -16.71
CA PHE A 346 -7.76 3.62 -15.56
C PHE A 346 -7.45 4.93 -14.82
N TYR A 347 -7.14 6.01 -15.55
CA TYR A 347 -6.91 7.33 -14.96
C TYR A 347 -8.09 7.80 -14.12
N THR A 348 -9.30 7.86 -14.70
CA THR A 348 -10.52 8.30 -14.00
C THR A 348 -10.83 7.39 -12.80
N TRP A 349 -10.69 6.07 -12.95
CA TRP A 349 -10.89 5.14 -11.85
C TRP A 349 -9.86 5.33 -10.73
N PHE A 350 -8.58 5.54 -11.06
CA PHE A 350 -7.52 5.76 -10.09
C PHE A 350 -7.77 7.06 -9.30
N LEU A 351 -8.21 8.12 -9.95
CA LEU A 351 -8.67 9.34 -9.26
C LEU A 351 -9.82 9.04 -8.31
N GLY A 352 -10.83 8.28 -8.75
CA GLY A 352 -11.94 7.85 -7.89
C GLY A 352 -11.49 7.01 -6.69
N MET A 353 -10.46 6.19 -6.85
CA MET A 353 -9.86 5.42 -5.76
C MET A 353 -9.13 6.32 -4.76
N VAL A 354 -8.27 7.23 -5.23
CA VAL A 354 -7.55 8.15 -4.35
C VAL A 354 -8.50 9.12 -3.67
N ASP A 355 -9.54 9.59 -4.37
CA ASP A 355 -10.61 10.34 -3.72
C ASP A 355 -11.20 9.49 -2.60
N GLN A 356 -11.66 8.25 -2.88
CA GLN A 356 -12.25 7.36 -1.85
C GLN A 356 -11.43 7.30 -0.55
N TRP A 357 -10.10 7.32 -0.63
CA TRP A 357 -9.19 7.29 0.53
C TRP A 357 -9.23 8.56 1.41
N ARG A 358 -9.49 9.74 0.84
CA ARG A 358 -9.50 11.06 1.53
C ARG A 358 -10.61 11.22 2.60
N SER A 359 -11.39 10.17 2.88
CA SER A 359 -12.39 10.08 3.97
C SER A 359 -13.13 11.37 4.33
N TYR A 360 -13.79 12.00 3.36
CA TYR A 360 -14.68 13.13 3.64
C TYR A 360 -15.98 12.64 4.28
N ASP A 361 -16.37 13.25 5.42
CA ASP A 361 -17.55 12.88 6.23
C ASP A 361 -18.92 13.04 5.54
N MET A 362 -18.96 13.46 4.25
CA MET A 362 -20.21 13.78 3.55
C MET A 362 -20.30 13.20 2.13
N ARG A 363 -19.67 12.06 1.85
CA ARG A 363 -19.83 11.42 0.53
C ARG A 363 -21.22 10.85 0.30
N THR A 364 -21.82 11.20 -0.84
CA THR A 364 -23.12 10.66 -1.27
C THR A 364 -22.98 9.26 -1.89
N TYR A 365 -21.85 8.97 -2.54
CA TYR A 365 -21.60 7.71 -3.23
C TYR A 365 -20.14 7.27 -3.06
N GLY A 366 -19.90 5.96 -3.04
CA GLY A 366 -18.54 5.41 -3.14
C GLY A 366 -18.11 5.18 -4.60
N ASN A 367 -16.82 4.97 -4.84
CA ASN A 367 -16.30 4.61 -6.17
C ASN A 367 -17.02 3.35 -6.67
N SER A 368 -17.84 3.53 -7.71
CA SER A 368 -18.82 2.53 -8.14
C SER A 368 -18.43 1.74 -9.38
N ILE A 369 -17.18 1.91 -9.83
CA ILE A 369 -16.62 1.31 -11.03
C ILE A 369 -15.49 0.34 -10.64
N VAL A 370 -15.42 -0.77 -11.36
CA VAL A 370 -14.53 -1.90 -11.10
C VAL A 370 -13.78 -2.26 -12.39
N PRO A 371 -12.47 -1.97 -12.49
CA PRO A 371 -11.67 -2.49 -13.58
C PRO A 371 -11.66 -4.01 -13.54
N LEU A 372 -11.85 -4.64 -14.70
CA LEU A 372 -11.93 -6.09 -14.85
C LEU A 372 -10.87 -6.53 -15.86
N LEU A 373 -9.75 -7.03 -15.33
CA LEU A 373 -8.62 -7.52 -16.13
C LEU A 373 -8.88 -8.97 -16.53
N ILE A 374 -8.96 -9.22 -17.83
CA ILE A 374 -9.30 -10.50 -18.44
C ILE A 374 -8.09 -11.01 -19.20
N SER A 375 -7.60 -12.19 -18.85
CA SER A 375 -6.50 -12.82 -19.57
C SER A 375 -6.35 -14.28 -19.16
N ARG A 376 -5.60 -15.08 -19.92
CA ARG A 376 -5.15 -16.39 -19.44
C ARG A 376 -4.30 -16.27 -18.15
N GLN A 377 -4.15 -17.39 -17.44
CA GLN A 377 -3.29 -17.47 -16.27
C GLN A 377 -1.83 -17.09 -16.62
N GLY A 378 -1.09 -16.54 -15.66
CA GLY A 378 0.34 -16.19 -15.84
C GLY A 378 0.63 -14.80 -16.41
N TYR A 379 -0.39 -13.94 -16.54
CA TYR A 379 -0.25 -12.58 -17.11
C TYR A 379 -0.02 -11.48 -16.05
N ASN A 380 0.34 -11.86 -14.83
CA ASN A 380 0.64 -10.93 -13.71
C ASN A 380 -0.51 -10.02 -13.24
N LYS A 381 -1.78 -10.34 -13.54
CA LYS A 381 -2.96 -9.55 -13.14
C LYS A 381 -3.03 -9.24 -11.63
N SER A 382 -3.01 -10.27 -10.79
CA SER A 382 -3.10 -10.09 -9.33
C SER A 382 -1.86 -9.37 -8.76
N THR A 383 -0.69 -9.57 -9.38
CA THR A 383 0.55 -8.86 -9.06
C THR A 383 0.42 -7.36 -9.39
N PHE A 384 -0.12 -7.00 -10.54
CA PHE A 384 -0.41 -5.61 -10.90
C PHE A 384 -1.35 -4.95 -9.89
N CYS A 385 -2.46 -5.62 -9.55
CA CYS A 385 -3.44 -5.10 -8.57
C CYS A 385 -2.79 -4.83 -7.20
N ARG A 386 -1.99 -5.78 -6.69
CA ARG A 386 -1.27 -5.63 -5.42
C ARG A 386 -0.27 -4.46 -5.45
N ARG A 387 0.34 -4.21 -6.61
CA ARG A 387 1.33 -3.15 -6.83
C ARG A 387 0.72 -1.78 -7.07
N LEU A 388 -0.60 -1.63 -7.08
CA LEU A 388 -1.24 -0.32 -7.04
C LEU A 388 -1.11 0.33 -5.66
N ILE A 389 -0.91 -0.48 -4.62
CA ILE A 389 -0.83 -0.04 -3.23
C ILE A 389 0.63 0.13 -2.81
N PRO A 390 1.03 1.26 -2.21
CA PRO A 390 2.41 1.47 -1.77
C PRO A 390 2.76 0.53 -0.62
N GLN A 391 4.05 0.23 -0.47
CA GLN A 391 4.54 -0.76 0.51
C GLN A 391 4.10 -0.46 1.96
N GLU A 392 4.07 0.82 2.35
CA GLU A 392 3.63 1.28 3.68
C GLU A 392 2.14 1.04 3.94
N LEU A 393 1.33 0.90 2.88
CA LEU A 393 -0.11 0.68 2.94
C LEU A 393 -0.52 -0.71 2.45
N GLN A 394 0.42 -1.66 2.31
CA GLN A 394 0.13 -3.01 1.79
C GLN A 394 -0.91 -3.77 2.62
N TRP A 395 -1.07 -3.44 3.90
CA TRP A 395 -2.17 -3.93 4.73
C TRP A 395 -3.56 -3.63 4.14
N GLY A 396 -3.68 -2.61 3.29
CA GLY A 396 -4.91 -2.15 2.65
C GLY A 396 -5.28 -2.90 1.38
N TYR A 397 -4.53 -3.94 0.98
CA TYR A 397 -4.87 -4.78 -0.17
C TYR A 397 -5.39 -6.15 0.27
N THR A 398 -6.43 -6.65 -0.39
CA THR A 398 -6.89 -8.04 -0.22
C THR A 398 -7.40 -8.62 -1.54
N ASP A 399 -7.07 -9.88 -1.81
CA ASP A 399 -7.57 -10.70 -2.93
C ASP A 399 -8.44 -11.89 -2.47
N ASN A 400 -8.56 -12.10 -1.16
CA ASN A 400 -9.22 -13.28 -0.57
C ASN A 400 -10.57 -12.93 0.04
N LEU A 401 -11.43 -12.18 -0.68
CA LEU A 401 -12.73 -11.79 -0.18
C LEU A 401 -13.82 -12.80 -0.52
N VAL A 402 -14.45 -13.36 0.52
CA VAL A 402 -15.61 -14.24 0.36
C VAL A 402 -16.90 -13.41 0.27
N LEU A 403 -17.52 -13.39 -0.91
CA LEU A 403 -18.71 -12.58 -1.19
C LEU A 403 -20.03 -13.14 -0.65
N SER A 404 -20.04 -14.35 -0.07
CA SER A 404 -21.26 -14.96 0.47
C SER A 404 -21.71 -14.34 1.80
N GLU A 405 -20.79 -13.77 2.59
CA GLU A 405 -21.09 -13.16 3.89
C GLU A 405 -21.12 -11.62 3.79
N LYS A 406 -22.33 -11.04 3.76
CA LYS A 406 -22.54 -9.58 3.69
C LYS A 406 -21.76 -8.80 4.76
N ARG A 407 -21.71 -9.30 5.99
CA ARG A 407 -21.04 -8.63 7.11
C ARG A 407 -19.53 -8.55 6.90
N GLN A 408 -18.92 -9.63 6.41
CA GLN A 408 -17.48 -9.70 6.16
C GLN A 408 -17.08 -8.74 5.03
N VAL A 409 -17.91 -8.65 3.99
CA VAL A 409 -17.69 -7.72 2.88
C VAL A 409 -17.80 -6.26 3.31
N LEU A 410 -18.84 -5.94 4.10
CA LEU A 410 -18.98 -4.61 4.70
C LEU A 410 -17.76 -4.26 5.57
N GLN A 411 -17.31 -5.18 6.41
CA GLN A 411 -16.10 -4.97 7.22
C GLN A 411 -14.84 -4.78 6.35
N ALA A 412 -14.67 -5.58 5.29
CA ALA A 412 -13.56 -5.44 4.37
C ALA A 412 -13.55 -4.06 3.70
N MET A 413 -14.72 -3.52 3.35
CA MET A 413 -14.84 -2.21 2.72
C MET A 413 -14.43 -1.04 3.61
N SER A 414 -14.48 -1.20 4.94
CA SER A 414 -14.03 -0.18 5.90
C SER A 414 -12.58 -0.38 6.36
N GLN A 415 -11.98 -1.54 6.12
CA GLN A 415 -10.62 -1.90 6.57
C GLN A 415 -9.58 -1.89 5.46
N PHE A 416 -9.98 -2.15 4.21
CA PHE A 416 -9.07 -2.20 3.06
C PHE A 416 -9.25 -0.98 2.15
N LEU A 417 -8.19 -0.68 1.41
CA LEU A 417 -8.08 0.41 0.42
C LEU A 417 -8.43 -0.06 -0.99
N LEU A 418 -8.02 -1.28 -1.33
CA LEU A 418 -8.29 -1.93 -2.61
C LEU A 418 -8.63 -3.40 -2.39
N ILE A 419 -9.79 -3.80 -2.85
CA ILE A 419 -10.27 -5.18 -2.81
C ILE A 419 -10.21 -5.73 -4.23
N ASN A 420 -9.37 -6.74 -4.45
CA ASN A 420 -9.36 -7.52 -5.68
C ASN A 420 -10.37 -8.66 -5.58
N LEU A 421 -11.31 -8.69 -6.53
CA LEU A 421 -12.22 -9.81 -6.75
C LEU A 421 -11.52 -10.80 -7.68
N ASP A 422 -10.67 -11.65 -7.10
CA ASP A 422 -9.98 -12.67 -7.87
C ASP A 422 -10.93 -13.77 -8.34
N GLU A 423 -10.58 -14.42 -9.45
CA GLU A 423 -11.39 -15.44 -10.11
C GLU A 423 -12.86 -15.01 -10.27
N PHE A 424 -13.06 -13.79 -10.80
CA PHE A 424 -14.38 -13.17 -10.91
C PHE A 424 -15.41 -14.05 -11.63
N ASN A 425 -14.96 -14.91 -12.54
CA ASN A 425 -15.77 -15.90 -13.26
C ASN A 425 -16.43 -16.96 -12.34
N GLN A 426 -15.90 -17.20 -11.14
CA GLN A 426 -16.50 -18.12 -10.17
C GLN A 426 -17.66 -17.50 -9.38
N ILE A 427 -17.80 -16.18 -9.41
CA ILE A 427 -18.86 -15.48 -8.70
C ILE A 427 -20.18 -15.71 -9.43
N SER A 428 -21.12 -16.39 -8.77
CA SER A 428 -22.42 -16.68 -9.35
C SER A 428 -23.17 -15.42 -9.85
N ALA A 429 -23.90 -15.55 -10.96
CA ALA A 429 -24.71 -14.48 -11.54
C ALA A 429 -25.67 -13.81 -10.54
N LYS A 430 -26.21 -14.57 -9.58
CA LYS A 430 -27.09 -14.04 -8.52
C LYS A 430 -26.37 -13.07 -7.59
N VAL A 431 -25.12 -13.37 -7.22
CA VAL A 431 -24.28 -12.50 -6.40
C VAL A 431 -23.84 -11.28 -7.20
N GLN A 432 -23.44 -11.45 -8.47
CA GLN A 432 -23.11 -10.33 -9.35
C GLN A 432 -24.28 -9.33 -9.52
N GLN A 433 -25.48 -9.83 -9.80
CA GLN A 433 -26.66 -8.99 -10.08
C GLN A 433 -27.25 -8.32 -8.83
N GLY A 434 -27.25 -9.01 -7.68
CA GLY A 434 -27.86 -8.52 -6.45
C GLY A 434 -26.90 -7.82 -5.51
N PHE A 435 -25.75 -8.43 -5.24
CA PHE A 435 -24.87 -8.06 -4.15
C PHE A 435 -23.89 -6.95 -4.57
N LEU A 436 -23.22 -7.10 -5.71
CA LEU A 436 -22.31 -6.09 -6.25
C LEU A 436 -23.07 -4.80 -6.62
N LYS A 437 -24.30 -4.89 -7.15
CA LYS A 437 -25.15 -3.74 -7.49
C LYS A 437 -25.37 -2.78 -6.32
N ASN A 438 -25.58 -3.31 -5.11
CA ASN A 438 -25.86 -2.53 -3.92
C ASN A 438 -24.58 -2.10 -3.19
N LEU A 439 -23.60 -2.99 -3.06
CA LEU A 439 -22.38 -2.72 -2.27
C LEU A 439 -21.47 -1.66 -2.90
N VAL A 440 -21.30 -1.75 -4.22
CA VAL A 440 -20.40 -0.87 -4.97
C VAL A 440 -20.89 0.60 -4.92
N GLN A 441 -22.15 0.85 -4.55
CA GLN A 441 -22.74 2.18 -4.42
C GLN A 441 -22.75 2.75 -2.99
N LEU A 442 -22.54 1.91 -1.96
CA LEU A 442 -22.65 2.38 -0.57
C LEU A 442 -21.49 3.35 -0.24
N PRO A 443 -21.79 4.57 0.25
CA PRO A 443 -20.77 5.52 0.70
C PRO A 443 -20.23 5.20 2.09
N ASN A 444 -21.09 4.72 2.99
CA ASN A 444 -20.74 4.36 4.37
C ASN A 444 -21.15 2.92 4.68
N VAL A 445 -20.44 2.33 5.63
CA VAL A 445 -20.58 0.92 6.00
C VAL A 445 -21.00 0.84 7.47
N LYS A 446 -22.18 0.30 7.75
CA LYS A 446 -22.63 0.02 9.13
C LYS A 446 -22.19 -1.38 9.55
N THR A 447 -21.27 -1.47 10.50
CA THR A 447 -20.82 -2.77 11.04
C THR A 447 -20.81 -2.75 12.56
N LYS A 448 -21.18 -3.88 13.16
CA LYS A 448 -21.01 -4.12 14.59
C LYS A 448 -19.65 -4.81 14.79
N ARG A 449 -18.78 -4.21 15.58
CA ARG A 449 -17.49 -4.84 15.90
C ARG A 449 -17.72 -6.16 16.64
N PRO A 450 -16.83 -7.16 16.49
CA PRO A 450 -16.76 -8.27 17.43
C PRO A 450 -16.66 -7.71 18.85
N TYR A 451 -17.59 -8.11 19.73
CA TYR A 451 -17.69 -7.64 21.13
C TYR A 451 -18.06 -6.16 21.34
N GLY A 452 -18.39 -5.41 20.29
CA GLY A 452 -18.88 -4.04 20.41
C GLY A 452 -20.33 -3.97 20.91
N GLY A 453 -20.63 -3.05 21.82
CA GLY A 453 -21.99 -2.87 22.37
C GLY A 453 -23.00 -2.34 21.34
N HIS A 454 -22.54 -1.55 20.36
CA HIS A 454 -23.40 -0.86 19.39
C HIS A 454 -22.92 -1.05 17.95
N VAL A 455 -23.84 -0.86 16.99
CA VAL A 455 -23.51 -0.80 15.56
C VAL A 455 -22.89 0.57 15.29
N GLU A 456 -21.70 0.59 14.71
CA GLU A 456 -21.00 1.82 14.33
C GLU A 456 -21.08 2.01 12.81
N GLU A 457 -21.10 3.26 12.38
CA GLU A 457 -20.99 3.62 10.96
C GLU A 457 -19.54 3.99 10.66
N PHE A 458 -18.96 3.33 9.66
CA PHE A 458 -17.59 3.53 9.22
C PHE A 458 -17.59 4.12 7.81
N PRO A 459 -16.67 5.06 7.51
CA PRO A 459 -16.47 5.50 6.15
C PRO A 459 -15.99 4.32 5.30
N ARG A 460 -16.46 4.25 4.06
CA ARG A 460 -15.90 3.31 3.09
C ARG A 460 -14.53 3.80 2.66
N LEU A 461 -13.52 2.94 2.72
CA LEU A 461 -12.19 3.19 2.18
C LEU A 461 -11.95 2.45 0.86
N ALA A 462 -12.55 1.27 0.70
CA ALA A 462 -12.22 0.38 -0.39
C ALA A 462 -12.77 0.82 -1.76
N SER A 463 -11.90 0.80 -2.75
CA SER A 463 -12.26 0.60 -4.16
C SER A 463 -12.15 -0.87 -4.55
N PHE A 464 -12.80 -1.25 -5.65
CA PHE A 464 -12.77 -2.62 -6.16
C PHE A 464 -12.00 -2.68 -7.48
N ILE A 465 -11.31 -3.80 -7.67
CA ILE A 465 -10.73 -4.25 -8.94
C ILE A 465 -11.06 -5.75 -9.07
N ALA A 466 -11.07 -6.30 -10.27
CA ALA A 466 -11.40 -7.70 -10.51
C ALA A 466 -10.46 -8.32 -11.54
N THR A 467 -10.19 -9.60 -11.37
CA THR A 467 -9.36 -10.40 -12.27
C THR A 467 -10.13 -11.64 -12.71
N SER A 468 -10.08 -11.95 -14.01
CA SER A 468 -10.69 -13.15 -14.58
C SER A 468 -9.75 -13.87 -15.52
N ASN A 469 -9.91 -15.20 -15.57
CA ASN A 469 -9.23 -16.05 -16.53
C ASN A 469 -10.01 -16.32 -17.81
N ILE A 470 -11.30 -15.94 -17.82
CA ILE A 470 -12.23 -16.14 -18.93
C ILE A 470 -12.90 -14.79 -19.26
N ASP A 471 -13.28 -14.61 -20.52
CA ASP A 471 -13.89 -13.42 -21.11
C ASP A 471 -15.42 -13.38 -20.97
N ASP A 472 -16.08 -14.54 -20.84
CA ASP A 472 -17.53 -14.68 -20.60
C ASP A 472 -17.88 -14.50 -19.12
N VAL A 473 -17.70 -13.28 -18.61
CA VAL A 473 -17.85 -12.99 -17.17
C VAL A 473 -19.07 -12.17 -16.79
N LEU A 474 -19.67 -11.44 -17.73
CA LEU A 474 -20.72 -10.48 -17.44
C LEU A 474 -22.12 -11.02 -17.76
N PHE A 475 -22.91 -11.31 -16.71
CA PHE A 475 -24.23 -11.95 -16.86
C PHE A 475 -25.42 -10.99 -17.08
N ASP A 476 -25.30 -9.68 -16.80
CA ASP A 476 -26.44 -8.76 -16.79
C ASP A 476 -26.23 -7.50 -17.64
N PRO A 477 -27.04 -7.26 -18.69
CA PRO A 477 -27.02 -6.04 -19.50
C PRO A 477 -27.08 -4.74 -18.68
N SER A 478 -27.75 -4.73 -17.52
CA SER A 478 -27.88 -3.52 -16.67
C SER A 478 -26.70 -3.31 -15.70
N GLY A 479 -25.96 -4.38 -15.39
CA GLY A 479 -24.84 -4.42 -14.46
C GLY A 479 -23.49 -4.10 -15.10
N ASN A 480 -23.37 -4.32 -16.41
CA ASN A 480 -22.13 -4.15 -17.20
C ASN A 480 -21.54 -2.75 -17.13
N ARG A 481 -22.36 -1.73 -16.86
CA ARG A 481 -21.89 -0.34 -16.77
C ARG A 481 -20.91 -0.06 -15.63
N ARG A 482 -20.78 -0.97 -14.66
CA ARG A 482 -19.88 -0.83 -13.50
C ARG A 482 -18.52 -1.48 -13.71
N PHE A 483 -18.34 -2.23 -14.79
CA PHE A 483 -17.10 -2.92 -15.06
C PHE A 483 -16.34 -2.22 -16.18
N LEU A 484 -15.04 -2.08 -16.06
CA LEU A 484 -14.18 -1.65 -17.16
C LEU A 484 -13.49 -2.91 -17.68
N GLY A 485 -14.15 -3.59 -18.63
CA GLY A 485 -13.63 -4.84 -19.19
C GLY A 485 -12.41 -4.57 -20.07
N VAL A 486 -11.30 -5.25 -19.76
CA VAL A 486 -10.03 -5.11 -20.47
C VAL A 486 -9.42 -6.48 -20.67
N GLU A 487 -9.42 -6.93 -21.91
CA GLU A 487 -8.67 -8.11 -22.31
C GLU A 487 -7.21 -7.75 -22.56
N LEU A 488 -6.31 -8.55 -21.97
CA LEU A 488 -4.87 -8.36 -22.11
C LEU A 488 -4.34 -9.12 -23.33
N THR A 489 -3.59 -8.42 -24.17
CA THR A 489 -2.92 -9.00 -25.34
C THR A 489 -1.56 -9.63 -25.01
N GLY A 490 -1.04 -9.40 -23.80
CA GLY A 490 0.20 -9.98 -23.29
C GLY A 490 0.34 -9.87 -21.77
N PRO A 491 1.39 -10.46 -21.17
CA PRO A 491 1.64 -10.33 -19.74
C PRO A 491 1.89 -8.86 -19.34
N ILE A 492 1.33 -8.42 -18.21
CA ILE A 492 1.60 -7.09 -17.67
C ILE A 492 3.07 -7.01 -17.27
N ASP A 493 3.75 -5.93 -17.68
CA ASP A 493 5.11 -5.65 -17.23
C ASP A 493 5.11 -5.24 -15.75
N VAL A 494 5.51 -6.18 -14.90
CA VAL A 494 5.65 -5.97 -13.45
C VAL A 494 7.11 -5.87 -13.01
N SER A 495 8.05 -5.73 -13.95
CA SER A 495 9.49 -5.65 -13.63
C SER A 495 9.85 -4.38 -12.87
N ARG A 496 9.15 -3.26 -13.13
CA ARG A 496 9.46 -1.94 -12.55
C ARG A 496 8.52 -1.56 -11.44
N ARG A 497 9.05 -1.08 -10.31
CA ARG A 497 8.23 -0.60 -9.18
C ARG A 497 7.59 0.74 -9.57
N PRO A 498 6.26 0.89 -9.45
CA PRO A 498 5.62 2.17 -9.74
C PRO A 498 6.13 3.27 -8.81
N ASN A 499 6.29 4.49 -9.34
CA ASN A 499 6.61 5.66 -8.53
C ASN A 499 5.37 6.11 -7.74
N TYR A 500 5.13 5.44 -6.60
CA TYR A 500 3.94 5.68 -5.79
C TYR A 500 3.77 7.15 -5.43
N THR A 501 4.84 7.82 -4.99
CA THR A 501 4.78 9.24 -4.65
C THR A 501 4.25 10.08 -5.81
N GLN A 502 4.73 9.85 -7.04
CA GLN A 502 4.23 10.59 -8.21
C GLN A 502 2.80 10.20 -8.61
N LEU A 503 2.43 8.91 -8.54
CA LEU A 503 1.07 8.46 -8.84
C LEU A 503 0.03 9.13 -7.94
N PHE A 504 0.27 9.09 -6.62
CA PHE A 504 -0.65 9.68 -5.66
C PHE A 504 -0.55 11.22 -5.66
N ALA A 505 0.62 11.81 -5.89
CA ALA A 505 0.75 13.26 -6.04
C ALA A 505 0.02 13.79 -7.28
N GLN A 506 0.12 13.10 -8.42
CA GLN A 506 -0.64 13.42 -9.63
C GLN A 506 -2.14 13.33 -9.38
N ALA A 507 -2.59 12.25 -8.71
CA ALA A 507 -4.01 12.07 -8.39
C ALA A 507 -4.53 13.19 -7.48
N LEU A 508 -3.79 13.53 -6.42
CA LEU A 508 -4.15 14.64 -5.52
C LEU A 508 -4.21 15.97 -6.27
N ALA A 509 -3.20 16.28 -7.11
CA ALA A 509 -3.19 17.50 -7.91
C ALA A 509 -4.37 17.57 -8.89
N ALA A 510 -4.74 16.46 -9.52
CA ALA A 510 -5.91 16.39 -10.40
C ALA A 510 -7.21 16.63 -9.64
N LEU A 511 -7.40 15.97 -8.50
CA LEU A 511 -8.58 16.14 -7.66
C LEU A 511 -8.69 17.56 -7.08
N ASP A 512 -7.58 18.17 -6.68
CA ASP A 512 -7.55 19.55 -6.16
C ASP A 512 -7.86 20.59 -7.25
N ARG A 513 -7.59 20.27 -8.52
CA ARG A 513 -8.04 21.04 -9.69
C ARG A 513 -9.51 20.79 -10.07
N GLY A 514 -10.19 19.90 -9.37
CA GLY A 514 -11.59 19.55 -9.62
C GLY A 514 -11.80 18.56 -10.78
N GLU A 515 -10.76 17.81 -11.17
CA GLU A 515 -10.94 16.74 -12.16
C GLU A 515 -11.85 15.63 -11.61
N LYS A 516 -12.74 15.11 -12.45
CA LYS A 516 -13.74 14.11 -12.04
C LYS A 516 -13.10 12.72 -11.90
N GLY A 517 -13.35 12.06 -10.77
CA GLY A 517 -13.03 10.64 -10.52
C GLY A 517 -14.19 9.68 -10.84
N TYR A 518 -15.15 10.11 -11.67
CA TYR A 518 -16.34 9.34 -12.04
C TYR A 518 -16.64 9.51 -13.53
N PHE A 519 -17.39 8.56 -14.08
CA PHE A 519 -17.77 8.54 -15.49
C PHE A 519 -19.13 9.20 -15.68
N ASP A 520 -19.26 10.01 -16.73
CA ASP A 520 -20.54 10.63 -17.10
C ASP A 520 -21.43 9.66 -17.89
N ILE A 521 -22.58 10.15 -18.34
CA ILE A 521 -23.58 9.34 -19.06
C ILE A 521 -23.02 8.83 -20.40
N ASP A 522 -22.27 9.65 -21.12
CA ASP A 522 -21.73 9.29 -22.44
C ASP A 522 -20.59 8.28 -22.32
N GLU A 523 -19.72 8.47 -21.33
CA GLU A 523 -18.68 7.50 -21.00
C GLU A 523 -19.27 6.18 -20.51
N THR A 524 -20.31 6.24 -19.67
CA THR A 524 -21.02 5.05 -19.19
C THR A 524 -21.64 4.28 -20.36
N LYS A 525 -22.23 4.98 -21.33
CA LYS A 525 -22.77 4.36 -22.55
C LYS A 525 -21.66 3.67 -23.35
N ARG A 526 -20.51 4.33 -23.52
CA ARG A 526 -19.34 3.75 -24.21
C ARG A 526 -18.80 2.51 -23.49
N ILE A 527 -18.75 2.52 -22.16
CA ILE A 527 -18.36 1.35 -21.35
C ILE A 527 -19.35 0.20 -21.60
N MET A 528 -20.66 0.49 -21.62
CA MET A 528 -21.67 -0.53 -21.89
C MET A 528 -21.54 -1.14 -23.29
N ASP A 529 -21.29 -0.30 -24.30
CA ASP A 529 -21.10 -0.74 -25.68
C ASP A 529 -19.84 -1.61 -25.82
N TRP A 530 -18.72 -1.21 -25.20
CA TRP A 530 -17.49 -2.00 -25.18
C TRP A 530 -17.66 -3.34 -24.45
N ASN A 531 -18.40 -3.36 -23.35
CA ASN A 531 -18.60 -4.57 -22.54
C ASN A 531 -19.54 -5.59 -23.17
N MET A 532 -20.15 -5.31 -24.33
CA MET A 532 -20.98 -6.29 -25.05
C MET A 532 -20.19 -7.56 -25.39
N GLN A 533 -18.89 -7.45 -25.65
CA GLN A 533 -18.03 -8.58 -26.00
C GLN A 533 -17.72 -9.53 -24.83
N TYR A 534 -17.87 -9.08 -23.58
CA TYR A 534 -17.59 -9.89 -22.37
C TYR A 534 -18.87 -10.48 -21.76
N ARG A 535 -19.99 -10.40 -22.50
CA ARG A 535 -21.29 -10.88 -22.03
C ARG A 535 -21.33 -12.40 -22.12
N VAL A 536 -21.81 -13.05 -21.05
CA VAL A 536 -22.09 -14.49 -21.07
C VAL A 536 -23.25 -14.76 -22.01
N GLU A 537 -22.97 -15.44 -23.11
CA GLU A 537 -24.03 -15.95 -23.99
C GLU A 537 -24.88 -16.97 -23.23
N GLN A 538 -26.18 -16.70 -23.20
CA GLN A 538 -27.13 -17.59 -22.56
C GLN A 538 -27.64 -18.60 -23.61
N PRO A 539 -27.60 -19.92 -23.36
CA PRO A 539 -28.08 -20.91 -24.33
C PRO A 539 -29.49 -20.64 -24.87
N ALA A 540 -30.37 -20.09 -24.03
CA ALA A 540 -31.72 -19.68 -24.42
C ALA A 540 -31.77 -18.54 -25.46
N GLU A 541 -30.84 -17.59 -25.41
CA GLU A 541 -30.74 -16.48 -26.37
C GLU A 541 -30.19 -17.00 -27.73
N GLN A 542 -29.26 -17.95 -27.69
CA GLN A 542 -28.76 -18.63 -28.88
C GLN A 542 -29.86 -19.47 -29.55
N CYS A 543 -30.56 -20.31 -28.79
CA CYS A 543 -31.70 -21.10 -29.29
C CYS A 543 -32.77 -20.20 -29.93
N PHE A 544 -33.04 -19.05 -29.30
CA PHE A 544 -33.94 -18.04 -29.85
C PHE A 544 -33.44 -17.50 -31.18
N SER A 545 -32.18 -17.04 -31.24
CA SER A 545 -31.60 -16.41 -32.45
C SER A 545 -31.47 -17.39 -33.63
N GLU A 546 -31.29 -18.68 -33.36
CA GLU A 546 -31.27 -19.74 -34.39
C GLU A 546 -32.65 -20.13 -34.94
N THR A 547 -33.74 -19.79 -34.22
CA THR A 547 -35.10 -20.20 -34.59
C THR A 547 -35.98 -19.01 -34.98
N PHE A 548 -35.66 -17.83 -34.46
CA PHE A 548 -36.45 -16.62 -34.59
C PHE A 548 -35.56 -15.44 -34.95
N CYS A 549 -36.00 -14.65 -35.93
CA CYS A 549 -35.44 -13.34 -36.25
C CYS A 549 -36.32 -12.23 -35.68
N ILE A 550 -35.71 -11.12 -35.28
CA ILE A 550 -36.44 -9.91 -34.88
C ILE A 550 -36.78 -9.12 -36.15
N THR A 551 -37.98 -8.57 -36.22
CA THR A 551 -38.41 -7.69 -37.32
C THR A 551 -39.15 -6.49 -36.78
N ASP A 552 -38.99 -5.35 -37.46
CA ASP A 552 -39.80 -4.16 -37.24
C ASP A 552 -41.06 -4.13 -38.12
N ASP A 553 -41.10 -4.98 -39.14
CA ASP A 553 -42.18 -5.07 -40.12
C ASP A 553 -43.25 -6.06 -39.65
N GLU A 554 -44.40 -5.53 -39.24
CA GLU A 554 -45.57 -6.31 -38.80
C GLU A 554 -46.15 -7.20 -39.90
N SER A 555 -45.87 -6.93 -41.18
CA SER A 555 -46.35 -7.76 -42.29
C SER A 555 -45.53 -9.04 -42.48
N ARG A 556 -44.28 -9.06 -41.99
CA ARG A 556 -43.35 -10.20 -42.09
C ARG A 556 -43.23 -11.00 -40.78
N GLY A 557 -43.63 -10.40 -39.66
CA GLY A 557 -43.54 -11.01 -38.34
C GLY A 557 -44.88 -11.54 -37.82
N VAL A 558 -44.80 -12.47 -36.88
CA VAL A 558 -45.95 -12.97 -36.12
C VAL A 558 -45.76 -12.61 -34.65
N TYR A 559 -46.83 -12.11 -34.02
CA TYR A 559 -46.86 -11.92 -32.58
C TYR A 559 -47.04 -13.26 -31.87
N LEU A 560 -46.02 -13.68 -31.11
CA LEU A 560 -46.06 -14.91 -30.31
C LEU A 560 -45.93 -14.59 -28.82
N THR A 561 -46.66 -15.31 -27.99
CA THR A 561 -46.51 -15.18 -26.53
C THR A 561 -45.15 -15.74 -26.09
N ALA A 562 -44.61 -15.26 -24.97
CA ALA A 562 -43.41 -15.86 -24.37
C ALA A 562 -43.57 -17.38 -24.16
N ALA A 563 -44.78 -17.85 -23.84
CA ALA A 563 -45.09 -19.27 -23.64
C ALA A 563 -44.98 -20.06 -24.95
N SER A 564 -45.52 -19.52 -26.06
CA SER A 564 -45.44 -20.12 -27.38
C SER A 564 -44.00 -20.24 -27.86
N ILE A 565 -43.23 -19.15 -27.76
CA ILE A 565 -41.81 -19.14 -28.13
C ILE A 565 -41.03 -20.15 -27.27
N PHE A 566 -41.25 -20.15 -25.95
CA PHE A 566 -40.59 -21.08 -25.03
C PHE A 566 -40.91 -22.54 -25.34
N GLN A 567 -42.16 -22.85 -25.69
CA GLN A 567 -42.60 -24.20 -26.04
C GLN A 567 -41.97 -24.67 -27.37
N GLU A 568 -41.95 -23.82 -28.39
CA GLU A 568 -41.31 -24.13 -29.68
C GLU A 568 -39.82 -24.41 -29.51
N LEU A 569 -39.10 -23.57 -28.76
CA LEU A 569 -37.69 -23.79 -28.45
C LEU A 569 -37.48 -25.07 -27.63
N LYS A 570 -38.33 -25.34 -26.64
CA LYS A 570 -38.25 -26.53 -25.80
C LYS A 570 -38.48 -27.81 -26.61
N GLN A 571 -39.34 -27.76 -27.62
CA GLN A 571 -39.59 -28.89 -28.51
C GLN A 571 -38.39 -29.17 -29.43
N LYS A 572 -37.72 -28.12 -29.91
CA LYS A 572 -36.58 -28.23 -30.84
C LYS A 572 -35.26 -28.59 -30.15
N TYR A 573 -34.97 -28.02 -28.97
CA TYR A 573 -33.66 -28.15 -28.30
C TYR A 573 -33.73 -28.83 -26.92
N GLY A 574 -34.93 -29.14 -26.41
CA GLY A 574 -35.13 -29.72 -25.09
C GLY A 574 -35.14 -28.71 -23.94
N ALA A 575 -35.62 -29.15 -22.77
CA ALA A 575 -35.81 -28.29 -21.60
C ALA A 575 -34.50 -27.75 -21.00
N GLY A 576 -33.40 -28.51 -21.12
CA GLY A 576 -32.11 -28.15 -20.54
C GLY A 576 -31.45 -26.93 -21.16
N MET A 577 -31.61 -26.72 -22.48
CA MET A 577 -30.97 -25.61 -23.20
C MET A 577 -31.77 -24.30 -23.14
N VAL A 578 -33.10 -24.36 -23.11
CA VAL A 578 -33.96 -23.16 -23.09
C VAL A 578 -34.13 -22.61 -21.66
N GLY A 579 -33.88 -23.44 -20.65
CA GLY A 579 -33.99 -23.11 -19.24
C GLY A 579 -35.30 -23.57 -18.61
N ASN A 580 -35.32 -23.63 -17.28
CA ASN A 580 -36.37 -24.32 -16.52
C ASN A 580 -37.59 -23.45 -16.16
N SER A 581 -37.60 -22.15 -16.48
CA SER A 581 -38.66 -21.23 -16.05
C SER A 581 -39.12 -20.29 -17.16
N LEU A 582 -40.43 -20.31 -17.44
CA LEU A 582 -41.08 -19.38 -18.37
C LEU A 582 -40.97 -17.91 -17.92
N LEU A 583 -40.99 -17.66 -16.61
CA LEU A 583 -40.89 -16.33 -16.03
C LEU A 583 -39.52 -15.70 -16.26
N SER A 584 -38.43 -16.48 -16.10
CA SER A 584 -37.08 -15.99 -16.39
C SER A 584 -36.87 -15.80 -17.89
N PHE A 585 -37.39 -16.71 -18.72
CA PHE A 585 -37.33 -16.60 -20.18
C PHE A 585 -38.07 -15.37 -20.71
N GLY A 586 -39.28 -15.09 -20.22
CA GLY A 586 -40.04 -13.90 -20.61
C GLY A 586 -39.33 -12.58 -20.24
N ARG A 587 -38.60 -12.55 -19.11
CA ARG A 587 -37.75 -11.40 -18.76
C ARG A 587 -36.56 -11.25 -19.70
N LYS A 588 -35.93 -12.37 -20.11
CA LYS A 588 -34.82 -12.38 -21.07
C LYS A 588 -35.26 -11.88 -22.44
N LEU A 589 -36.39 -12.36 -22.97
CA LEU A 589 -36.94 -11.89 -24.24
C LEU A 589 -37.10 -10.38 -24.27
N ARG A 590 -37.62 -9.78 -23.18
CA ARG A 590 -37.80 -8.33 -23.10
C ARG A 590 -36.50 -7.52 -23.11
N ASN A 591 -35.38 -8.14 -22.76
CA ASN A 591 -34.05 -7.50 -22.77
C ASN A 591 -33.31 -7.68 -24.09
N ILE A 592 -33.88 -8.40 -25.06
CA ILE A 592 -33.31 -8.51 -26.40
C ILE A 592 -33.43 -7.15 -27.09
N ASN A 593 -32.32 -6.62 -27.58
CA ASN A 593 -32.28 -5.30 -28.18
C ASN A 593 -33.10 -5.28 -29.48
N GLY A 594 -33.97 -4.27 -29.64
CA GLY A 594 -34.80 -4.10 -30.84
C GLY A 594 -36.08 -4.95 -30.92
N ILE A 595 -36.38 -5.80 -29.93
CA ILE A 595 -37.61 -6.62 -29.99
C ILE A 595 -38.88 -5.79 -29.71
N LYS A 596 -39.83 -5.80 -30.64
CA LYS A 596 -41.15 -5.19 -30.44
C LYS A 596 -42.05 -6.13 -29.64
N PHE A 597 -42.78 -5.59 -28.67
CA PHE A 597 -43.73 -6.34 -27.87
C PHE A 597 -45.01 -5.54 -27.58
N ARG A 598 -46.11 -6.25 -27.37
CA ARG A 598 -47.40 -5.67 -26.95
C ARG A 598 -47.98 -6.43 -25.75
N ARG A 599 -48.73 -5.73 -24.90
CA ARG A 599 -49.41 -6.32 -23.75
C ARG A 599 -50.85 -6.66 -24.11
N MET A 600 -51.23 -7.92 -23.90
CA MET A 600 -52.58 -8.44 -24.13
C MET A 600 -53.14 -9.02 -22.82
N SER A 601 -54.45 -9.32 -22.78
CA SER A 601 -55.10 -9.91 -21.61
C SER A 601 -54.53 -11.28 -21.19
N LYS A 602 -53.92 -12.02 -22.14
CA LYS A 602 -53.31 -13.34 -21.91
C LYS A 602 -51.79 -13.29 -21.62
N GLY A 603 -51.15 -12.12 -21.70
CA GLY A 603 -49.71 -11.98 -21.49
C GLY A 603 -49.03 -10.98 -22.43
N THR A 604 -47.70 -10.98 -22.45
CA THR A 604 -46.90 -10.17 -23.39
C THR A 604 -46.60 -10.98 -24.65
N GLU A 605 -46.86 -10.41 -25.81
CA GLU A 605 -46.56 -10.97 -27.12
C GLU A 605 -45.38 -10.24 -27.76
N TYR A 606 -44.51 -10.96 -28.44
CA TYR A 606 -43.29 -10.49 -29.08
C TYR A 606 -43.38 -10.70 -30.58
N LEU A 607 -42.99 -9.69 -31.37
CA LEU A 607 -42.98 -9.76 -32.83
C LEU A 607 -41.71 -10.47 -33.29
N VAL A 608 -41.87 -11.63 -33.92
CA VAL A 608 -40.76 -12.47 -34.39
C VAL A 608 -41.07 -13.10 -35.74
N VAL A 609 -40.04 -13.39 -36.52
CA VAL A 609 -40.11 -14.18 -37.76
C VAL A 609 -39.54 -15.56 -37.47
N ARG A 610 -40.25 -16.64 -37.83
CA ARG A 610 -39.70 -18.00 -37.75
C ARG A 610 -38.69 -18.18 -38.89
N MET A 611 -37.48 -18.62 -38.57
CA MET A 611 -36.45 -18.96 -39.55
C MET A 611 -36.62 -20.37 -40.13
#